data_AF-A0A542SZR9-F1
#
_entry.id   AF-A0A542SZR9-F1
#
_cell.length_a   1.000
_cell.length_b   1.000
_cell.length_c   1.000
_cell.angle_alpha   90.00
_cell.angle_beta   90.00
_cell.angle_gamma   90.00
#
_symmetry.space_group_name_H-M   'P 1'
#
loop_
_entity.id
_entity.type
_entity.pdbx_description
1 polymer ?
#
loop_
_entity_poly.entity_id
_entity_poly.type
_entity_poly.pdbx_seq_one_letter_code
_entity_poly.pdbx_strand_id
1 'polypeptide(L)'
;MTVDAHHHVWDLSVRDQDWIKGPELQSLRRNFTVTDLEPEARAAGVDRTVLVQTVTVPEETPEFLALAAGHELIAGVVGWTDLTRPDVTDELVRLRELPGGAYLKGIRHQVQGEPDPEWLLREDVRRGLAAVAAAGLVYDLVVLPHQLPACVRAAEALPQLTFVLDHLGKPPVASGAVEPWATHIRALSALPNTVCKVSGMLTEADRSLWGRDTWPLAPVRPYWDTVLNAFGPGRLMFGSDWPACTPAGTYAQVAQVVRGLARDLTGDERAQLFDATATRVYGLGTCAPGQ
;
A
#
# COMPACT_ATOMS: atom_id res chain seq x y z
N MET A 1 17.86 -7.86 -3.02
CA MET A 1 17.33 -6.51 -2.76
C MET A 1 16.08 -6.67 -1.91
N THR A 2 15.69 -5.65 -1.15
CA THR A 2 14.39 -5.59 -0.46
C THR A 2 13.69 -4.28 -0.83
N VAL A 3 12.42 -4.37 -1.19
CA VAL A 3 11.53 -3.24 -1.48
C VAL A 3 10.49 -3.11 -0.37
N ASP A 4 10.40 -1.94 0.25
CA ASP A 4 9.23 -1.56 1.04
C ASP A 4 8.19 -0.94 0.10
N ALA A 5 7.16 -1.72 -0.24
CA ALA A 5 6.14 -1.29 -1.19
C ALA A 5 5.07 -0.35 -0.60
N HIS A 6 5.18 0.05 0.66
CA HIS A 6 4.20 0.94 1.27
C HIS A 6 4.79 1.71 2.47
N HIS A 7 5.05 2.99 2.26
CA HIS A 7 5.28 3.94 3.34
C HIS A 7 4.70 5.31 2.97
N HIS A 8 4.71 6.21 3.94
CA HIS A 8 4.24 7.58 3.87
C HIS A 8 5.34 8.54 4.35
N VAL A 9 5.25 9.80 3.93
CA VAL A 9 5.92 10.94 4.56
C VAL A 9 4.93 12.09 4.61
N TRP A 10 5.08 12.99 5.58
CA TRP A 10 4.27 14.21 5.64
C TRP A 10 4.97 15.31 6.45
N ASP A 11 4.64 16.55 6.09
CA ASP A 11 4.99 17.76 6.83
C ASP A 11 3.71 18.47 7.26
N LEU A 12 3.43 18.45 8.58
CA LEU A 12 2.23 19.06 9.15
C LEU A 12 2.24 20.59 9.06
N SER A 13 3.39 21.21 8.79
CA SER A 13 3.46 22.65 8.51
C SER A 13 3.00 22.99 7.09
N VAL A 14 3.03 22.02 6.17
CA VAL A 14 2.53 22.16 4.79
C VAL A 14 1.08 21.73 4.70
N ARG A 15 0.74 20.56 5.26
CA ARG A 15 -0.60 19.99 5.14
C ARG A 15 -0.96 19.14 6.36
N ASP A 16 -2.14 19.43 6.93
CA ASP A 16 -2.64 18.61 8.02
C ASP A 16 -3.06 17.21 7.54
N GLN A 17 -3.06 16.28 8.49
CA GLN A 17 -3.41 14.89 8.30
C GLN A 17 -4.71 14.61 9.08
N ASP A 18 -5.84 14.95 8.47
CA ASP A 18 -7.17 14.93 9.12
C ASP A 18 -7.59 13.55 9.64
N TRP A 19 -6.98 12.47 9.16
CA TRP A 19 -7.23 11.12 9.64
C TRP A 19 -6.54 10.82 10.99
N ILE A 20 -5.54 11.61 11.39
CA ILE A 20 -4.84 11.45 12.67
C ILE A 20 -5.69 12.04 13.80
N LYS A 21 -6.67 11.26 14.26
CA LYS A 21 -7.58 11.63 15.35
C LYS A 21 -7.42 10.67 16.53
N GLY A 22 -7.78 11.14 17.72
CA GLY A 22 -7.77 10.33 18.93
C GLY A 22 -6.40 10.29 19.66
N PRO A 23 -6.40 9.95 20.96
CA PRO A 23 -5.18 9.84 21.77
C PRO A 23 -4.21 8.77 21.27
N GLU A 24 -4.72 7.70 20.67
CA GLU A 24 -3.96 6.54 20.18
C GLU A 24 -3.06 6.86 18.98
N LEU A 25 -3.41 7.88 18.19
CA LEU A 25 -2.61 8.34 17.04
C LEU A 25 -1.79 9.60 17.32
N GLN A 26 -1.77 10.10 18.56
CA GLN A 26 -1.07 11.36 18.88
C GLN A 26 0.42 11.33 18.58
N SER A 27 1.08 10.17 18.66
CA SER A 27 2.49 10.03 18.29
C SER A 27 2.76 10.33 16.82
N LEU A 28 1.72 10.30 15.97
CA LEU A 28 1.78 10.62 14.55
C LEU A 28 1.56 12.12 14.26
N ARG A 29 1.14 12.93 15.25
CA ARG A 29 0.97 14.40 15.12
C ARG A 29 2.32 15.14 15.16
N ARG A 30 3.24 14.74 14.28
CA ARG A 30 4.53 15.39 14.00
C ARG A 30 4.93 15.16 12.55
N ASN A 31 5.98 15.84 12.10
CA ASN A 31 6.53 15.63 10.76
C ASN A 31 7.27 14.28 10.67
N PHE A 32 7.15 13.64 9.52
CA PHE A 32 7.91 12.45 9.15
C PHE A 32 8.41 12.62 7.73
N THR A 33 9.73 12.70 7.58
CA THR A 33 10.39 13.02 6.30
C THR A 33 11.17 11.83 5.76
N VAL A 34 11.67 11.94 4.53
CA VAL A 34 12.58 10.92 3.95
C VAL A 34 13.86 10.78 4.79
N THR A 35 14.33 11.87 5.40
CA THR A 35 15.49 11.85 6.31
C THR A 35 15.21 11.06 7.59
N ASP A 36 13.97 11.04 8.08
CA ASP A 36 13.58 10.20 9.22
C ASP A 36 13.41 8.72 8.80
N LEU A 37 12.93 8.47 7.58
CA LEU A 37 12.71 7.13 7.04
C LEU A 37 14.01 6.39 6.75
N GLU A 38 14.97 7.05 6.09
CA GLU A 38 16.17 6.40 5.57
C GLU A 38 16.94 5.57 6.62
N PRO A 39 17.27 6.07 7.82
CA PRO A 39 17.96 5.25 8.82
C PRO A 39 17.17 4.00 9.24
N GLU A 40 15.84 4.11 9.38
CA GLU A 40 14.96 2.98 9.73
C GLU A 40 14.93 1.92 8.61
N ALA A 41 14.77 2.37 7.36
CA ALA A 41 14.73 1.51 6.18
C ALA A 41 16.07 0.78 5.97
N ARG A 42 17.20 1.50 6.05
CA ARG A 42 18.54 0.92 5.89
C ARG A 42 18.86 -0.09 6.99
N ALA A 43 18.52 0.22 8.25
CA ALA A 43 18.73 -0.70 9.37
C ALA A 43 17.93 -2.01 9.22
N ALA A 44 16.78 -1.96 8.56
CA ALA A 44 15.96 -3.14 8.25
C ALA A 44 16.39 -3.89 6.96
N GLY A 45 17.42 -3.40 6.27
CA GLY A 45 17.93 -3.96 5.02
C GLY A 45 17.04 -3.69 3.81
N VAL A 46 16.34 -2.54 3.80
CA VAL A 46 15.53 -2.06 2.67
C VAL A 46 16.38 -1.19 1.74
N ASP A 47 16.33 -1.52 0.45
CA ASP A 47 17.12 -0.87 -0.60
C ASP A 47 16.31 0.20 -1.33
N ARG A 48 15.01 -0.03 -1.50
CA ARG A 48 14.08 0.80 -2.27
C ARG A 48 12.71 0.85 -1.61
N THR A 49 11.96 1.90 -1.89
CA THR A 49 10.64 2.13 -1.30
C THR A 49 9.64 2.62 -2.35
N VAL A 50 8.36 2.40 -2.08
CA VAL A 50 7.25 3.04 -2.79
C VAL A 50 6.56 4.01 -1.83
N LEU A 51 6.60 5.29 -2.17
CA LEU A 51 5.96 6.35 -1.41
C LEU A 51 4.49 6.44 -1.80
N VAL A 52 3.59 6.36 -0.83
CA VAL A 52 2.15 6.32 -1.06
C VAL A 52 1.52 7.59 -0.50
N GLN A 53 0.69 8.23 -1.32
CA GLN A 53 -0.32 9.23 -1.01
C GLN A 53 -0.87 9.19 0.43
N THR A 54 -1.12 10.33 1.09
CA THR A 54 -1.74 10.38 2.43
C THR A 54 -3.15 11.01 2.47
N VAL A 55 -3.41 12.08 1.71
CA VAL A 55 -4.62 12.93 1.82
C VAL A 55 -5.13 13.44 0.47
N THR A 56 -6.43 13.34 0.22
CA THR A 56 -7.05 13.47 -1.12
C THR A 56 -7.10 14.91 -1.66
N VAL A 57 -5.94 15.50 -1.95
CA VAL A 57 -5.78 16.84 -2.51
C VAL A 57 -4.84 16.82 -3.72
N PRO A 58 -5.06 17.66 -4.75
CA PRO A 58 -4.33 17.58 -6.01
C PRO A 58 -2.85 17.98 -5.92
N GLU A 59 -2.45 18.67 -4.84
CA GLU A 59 -1.07 19.15 -4.64
C GLU A 59 -0.11 18.06 -4.15
N GLU A 60 -0.59 17.00 -3.49
CA GLU A 60 0.29 16.01 -2.85
C GLU A 60 1.06 15.16 -3.87
N THR A 61 0.42 14.78 -4.99
CA THR A 61 1.10 13.97 -6.01
C THR A 61 2.30 14.72 -6.63
N PRO A 62 2.17 15.97 -7.13
CA PRO A 62 3.33 16.76 -7.56
C PRO A 62 4.47 16.84 -6.53
N GLU A 63 4.14 17.05 -5.25
CA GLU A 63 5.12 17.11 -4.17
C GLU A 63 5.87 15.79 -4.00
N PHE A 64 5.15 14.67 -4.02
CA PHE A 64 5.75 13.34 -3.87
C PHE A 64 6.60 12.94 -5.07
N LEU A 65 6.21 13.35 -6.29
CA LEU A 65 7.04 13.15 -7.49
C LEU A 65 8.35 13.93 -7.41
N ALA A 66 8.31 15.18 -6.93
CA ALA A 66 9.50 15.99 -6.71
C ALA A 66 10.41 15.38 -5.62
N LEU A 67 9.83 14.87 -4.52
CA LEU A 67 10.57 14.15 -3.49
C LEU A 67 11.25 12.90 -4.05
N ALA A 68 10.53 12.09 -4.83
CA ALA A 68 11.10 10.88 -5.43
C ALA A 68 12.29 11.17 -6.36
N ALA A 69 12.23 12.27 -7.12
CA ALA A 69 13.34 12.70 -7.98
C ALA A 69 14.59 13.14 -7.19
N GLY A 70 14.43 13.56 -5.94
CA GLY A 70 15.53 14.02 -5.08
C GLY A 70 16.14 12.94 -4.18
N HIS A 71 15.54 11.75 -4.09
CA HIS A 71 15.93 10.73 -3.11
C HIS A 71 16.00 9.33 -3.72
N GLU A 72 17.21 8.75 -3.80
CA GLU A 72 17.46 7.42 -4.40
C GLU A 72 16.69 6.27 -3.72
N LEU A 73 16.34 6.44 -2.44
CA LEU A 73 15.57 5.44 -1.68
C LEU A 73 14.15 5.27 -2.23
N ILE A 74 13.56 6.29 -2.86
CA ILE A 74 12.20 6.24 -3.40
C ILE A 74 12.27 5.80 -4.86
N ALA A 75 11.78 4.60 -5.14
CA ALA A 75 11.79 4.01 -6.47
C ALA A 75 10.46 4.20 -7.23
N GLY A 76 9.40 4.57 -6.52
CA GLY A 76 8.09 4.82 -7.10
C GLY A 76 7.17 5.59 -6.17
N VAL A 77 6.17 6.22 -6.77
CA VAL A 77 5.12 7.00 -6.11
C VAL A 77 3.77 6.42 -6.53
N VAL A 78 2.93 6.13 -5.53
CA VAL A 78 1.50 5.93 -5.71
C VAL A 78 0.83 7.23 -5.27
N GLY A 79 0.42 8.04 -6.25
CA GLY A 79 -0.18 9.35 -6.02
C GLY A 79 -1.70 9.29 -5.86
N TRP A 80 -2.30 10.47 -5.83
CA TRP A 80 -3.73 10.71 -5.93
C TRP A 80 -4.08 11.63 -7.09
N THR A 81 -5.20 11.32 -7.71
CA THR A 81 -5.99 12.27 -8.49
C THR A 81 -7.45 11.90 -8.30
N ASP A 82 -8.36 12.86 -8.48
CA ASP A 82 -9.79 12.59 -8.40
C ASP A 82 -10.24 11.79 -9.62
N LEU A 83 -10.57 10.50 -9.40
CA LEU A 83 -11.03 9.57 -10.42
C LEU A 83 -12.36 9.99 -11.07
N THR A 84 -13.16 10.82 -10.38
CA THR A 84 -14.49 11.22 -10.86
C THR A 84 -14.41 12.36 -11.88
N ARG A 85 -13.25 13.00 -12.02
CA ARG A 85 -13.04 14.10 -12.95
C ARG A 85 -13.32 13.68 -14.40
N PRO A 86 -13.97 14.54 -15.20
CA PRO A 86 -14.14 14.29 -16.63
C PRO A 86 -12.81 14.25 -17.40
N ASP A 87 -11.81 15.02 -16.95
CA ASP A 87 -10.49 15.20 -17.57
C ASP A 87 -9.39 14.34 -16.92
N VAL A 88 -9.75 13.28 -16.20
CA VAL A 88 -8.79 12.41 -15.47
C VAL A 88 -7.66 11.87 -16.34
N THR A 89 -7.92 11.57 -17.61
CA THR A 89 -6.90 11.14 -18.56
C THR A 89 -5.84 12.23 -18.79
N ASP A 90 -6.27 13.47 -19.00
CA ASP A 90 -5.37 14.60 -19.23
C ASP A 90 -4.58 14.93 -17.95
N GLU A 91 -5.21 14.79 -16.79
CA GLU A 91 -4.54 14.98 -15.50
C GLU A 91 -3.44 13.93 -15.26
N LEU A 92 -3.67 12.66 -15.61
CA LEU A 92 -2.63 11.62 -15.52
C LEU A 92 -1.46 11.89 -16.48
N VAL A 93 -1.73 12.41 -17.68
CA VAL A 93 -0.68 12.85 -18.62
C VAL A 93 0.12 14.00 -18.00
N ARG A 94 -0.56 15.03 -17.50
CA ARG A 94 0.07 16.18 -16.84
C ARG A 94 0.98 15.75 -15.70
N LEU A 95 0.52 14.86 -14.81
CA LEU A 95 1.32 14.36 -13.68
C LEU A 95 2.59 13.63 -14.14
N ARG A 96 2.54 12.90 -15.25
CA ARG A 96 3.71 12.22 -15.81
C ARG A 96 4.73 13.17 -16.46
N GLU A 97 4.28 14.32 -16.94
CA GLU A 97 5.14 15.34 -17.54
C GLU A 97 5.83 16.23 -16.50
N LEU A 98 5.40 16.18 -15.23
CA LEU A 98 6.06 16.90 -14.15
C LEU A 98 7.48 16.36 -13.89
N PRO A 99 8.38 17.18 -13.30
CA PRO A 99 9.61 16.69 -12.71
C PRO A 99 9.33 15.52 -11.75
N GLY A 100 10.00 14.39 -11.96
CA GLY A 100 9.76 13.17 -11.20
C GLY A 100 8.55 12.36 -11.67
N GLY A 101 7.83 12.76 -12.71
CA GLY A 101 6.66 12.04 -13.25
C GLY A 101 6.94 10.60 -13.69
N ALA A 102 8.20 10.26 -14.02
CA ALA A 102 8.64 8.88 -14.26
C ALA A 102 8.53 7.96 -13.03
N TYR A 103 8.51 8.54 -11.82
CA TYR A 103 8.27 7.82 -10.57
C TYR A 103 6.78 7.56 -10.31
N LEU A 104 5.84 8.16 -11.07
CA LEU A 104 4.42 7.84 -10.91
C LEU A 104 4.15 6.40 -11.38
N LYS A 105 3.86 5.50 -10.45
CA LYS A 105 3.64 4.07 -10.71
C LYS A 105 2.20 3.62 -10.45
N GLY A 106 1.44 4.38 -9.66
CA GLY A 106 0.06 4.04 -9.36
C GLY A 106 -0.74 5.23 -8.87
N ILE A 107 -2.05 5.01 -8.74
CA ILE A 107 -3.00 5.93 -8.10
C ILE A 107 -3.69 5.20 -6.94
N ARG A 108 -3.94 5.93 -5.85
CA ARG A 108 -4.74 5.49 -4.71
C ARG A 108 -5.81 6.51 -4.39
N HIS A 109 -7.00 6.05 -4.05
CA HIS A 109 -8.04 6.88 -3.43
C HIS A 109 -8.40 6.30 -2.05
N GLN A 110 -8.76 7.15 -1.08
CA GLN A 110 -9.11 6.73 0.29
C GLN A 110 -10.52 6.10 0.34
N VAL A 111 -10.75 5.00 -0.38
CA VAL A 111 -12.06 4.33 -0.51
C VAL A 111 -12.61 3.93 0.86
N GLN A 112 -11.76 3.56 1.81
CA GLN A 112 -12.14 3.32 3.21
C GLN A 112 -12.90 4.49 3.89
N GLY A 113 -12.75 5.71 3.39
CA GLY A 113 -13.44 6.90 3.89
C GLY A 113 -14.73 7.25 3.14
N GLU A 114 -15.03 6.55 2.05
CA GLU A 114 -16.24 6.78 1.25
C GLU A 114 -17.48 6.23 1.96
N PRO A 115 -18.59 6.99 2.02
CA PRO A 115 -19.82 6.53 2.67
C PRO A 115 -20.53 5.42 1.89
N ASP A 116 -20.31 5.36 0.57
CA ASP A 116 -20.85 4.31 -0.29
C ASP A 116 -19.86 3.13 -0.35
N PRO A 117 -20.21 1.94 0.19
CA PRO A 117 -19.34 0.77 0.10
C PRO A 117 -19.16 0.25 -1.33
N GLU A 118 -20.01 0.68 -2.26
CA GLU A 118 -19.93 0.37 -3.69
C GLU A 118 -19.30 1.50 -4.53
N TRP A 119 -18.64 2.48 -3.90
CA TRP A 119 -18.07 3.65 -4.59
C TRP A 119 -17.22 3.30 -5.82
N LEU A 120 -16.42 2.22 -5.74
CA LEU A 120 -15.58 1.72 -6.83
C LEU A 120 -16.36 1.31 -8.09
N LEU A 121 -17.67 1.09 -7.96
CA LEU A 121 -18.54 0.60 -9.02
C LEU A 121 -19.32 1.72 -9.72
N ARG A 122 -19.25 2.95 -9.20
CA ARG A 122 -19.82 4.13 -9.85
C ARG A 122 -19.23 4.31 -11.23
N GLU A 123 -20.05 4.79 -12.17
CA GLU A 123 -19.65 4.94 -13.57
C GLU A 123 -18.49 5.91 -13.76
N ASP A 124 -18.52 7.04 -13.06
CA ASP A 124 -17.47 8.06 -13.08
C ASP A 124 -16.14 7.53 -12.52
N VAL A 125 -16.19 6.80 -11.41
CA VAL A 125 -15.02 6.14 -10.82
C VAL A 125 -14.46 5.07 -11.75
N ARG A 126 -15.30 4.22 -12.34
CA ARG A 126 -14.86 3.18 -13.29
C ARG A 126 -14.21 3.76 -14.54
N ARG A 127 -14.68 4.92 -15.02
CA ARG A 127 -14.01 5.68 -16.09
C ARG A 127 -12.61 6.12 -15.65
N GLY A 128 -12.47 6.66 -14.45
CA GLY A 128 -11.16 7.01 -13.87
C GLY A 128 -10.23 5.82 -13.75
N LEU A 129 -10.70 4.69 -13.21
CA LEU A 129 -9.92 3.45 -13.12
C LEU A 129 -9.48 2.94 -14.50
N ALA A 130 -10.35 3.00 -15.50
CA ALA A 130 -9.99 2.66 -16.87
C ALA A 130 -8.89 3.59 -17.44
N ALA A 131 -8.91 4.89 -17.11
CA ALA A 131 -7.86 5.83 -17.48
C ALA A 131 -6.53 5.53 -16.78
N VAL A 132 -6.55 5.16 -15.49
CA VAL A 132 -5.35 4.69 -14.75
C VAL A 132 -4.73 3.49 -15.46
N ALA A 133 -5.57 2.52 -15.86
CA ALA A 133 -5.10 1.34 -16.59
C ALA A 133 -4.50 1.69 -17.95
N ALA A 134 -5.15 2.58 -18.71
CA ALA A 134 -4.66 3.05 -20.02
C ALA A 134 -3.32 3.80 -19.90
N ALA A 135 -3.07 4.48 -18.78
CA ALA A 135 -1.79 5.10 -18.47
C ALA A 135 -0.69 4.08 -18.11
N GLY A 136 -1.01 2.79 -17.97
CA GLY A 136 -0.07 1.76 -17.51
C GLY A 136 0.34 1.94 -16.06
N LEU A 137 -0.55 2.54 -15.24
CA LEU A 137 -0.40 2.69 -13.80
C LEU A 137 -1.19 1.58 -13.09
N VAL A 138 -0.79 1.24 -11.86
CA VAL A 138 -1.57 0.36 -11.00
C VAL A 138 -2.56 1.15 -10.15
N TYR A 139 -3.54 0.48 -9.55
CA TYR A 139 -4.45 1.08 -8.58
C TYR A 139 -4.37 0.39 -7.22
N ASP A 140 -4.05 1.16 -6.18
CA ASP A 140 -3.95 0.67 -4.82
C ASP A 140 -5.32 0.78 -4.11
N LEU A 141 -5.79 -0.35 -3.55
CA LEU A 141 -7.07 -0.50 -2.87
C LEU A 141 -6.90 -0.40 -1.36
N VAL A 142 -7.04 0.81 -0.81
CA VAL A 142 -7.16 1.03 0.64
C VAL A 142 -8.64 1.02 1.05
N VAL A 143 -9.07 -0.08 1.66
CA VAL A 143 -10.47 -0.40 1.92
C VAL A 143 -10.66 -1.05 3.29
N LEU A 144 -11.90 -1.07 3.75
CA LEU A 144 -12.35 -1.86 4.90
C LEU A 144 -12.93 -3.21 4.45
N PRO A 145 -12.99 -4.23 5.33
CA PRO A 145 -13.47 -5.57 4.96
C PRO A 145 -14.83 -5.61 4.26
N HIS A 146 -15.76 -4.76 4.66
CA HIS A 146 -17.11 -4.69 4.09
C HIS A 146 -17.14 -4.15 2.64
N GLN A 147 -16.06 -3.51 2.18
CA GLN A 147 -15.93 -2.96 0.83
C GLN A 147 -15.23 -3.93 -0.13
N LEU A 148 -14.62 -5.02 0.38
CA LEU A 148 -13.95 -6.02 -0.46
C LEU A 148 -14.83 -6.61 -1.58
N PRO A 149 -16.16 -6.83 -1.41
CA PRO A 149 -17.03 -7.24 -2.52
C PRO A 149 -17.01 -6.26 -3.70
N ALA A 150 -16.94 -4.96 -3.45
CA ALA A 150 -16.84 -3.95 -4.51
C ALA A 150 -15.46 -4.00 -5.21
N CYS A 151 -14.38 -4.29 -4.47
CA CYS A 151 -13.06 -4.52 -5.05
C CYS A 151 -13.05 -5.68 -6.04
N VAL A 152 -13.69 -6.81 -5.69
CA VAL A 152 -13.80 -7.99 -6.55
C VAL A 152 -14.49 -7.61 -7.86
N ARG A 153 -15.67 -6.99 -7.78
CA ARG A 153 -16.45 -6.58 -8.96
C ARG A 153 -15.73 -5.53 -9.82
N ALA A 154 -14.98 -4.61 -9.20
CA ALA A 154 -14.17 -3.63 -9.93
C ALA A 154 -13.00 -4.31 -10.67
N ALA A 155 -12.32 -5.25 -10.03
CA ALA A 155 -11.21 -6.00 -10.61
C ALA A 155 -11.66 -6.94 -11.74
N GLU A 156 -12.83 -7.58 -11.61
CA GLU A 156 -13.47 -8.37 -12.66
C GLU A 156 -13.82 -7.51 -13.88
N ALA A 157 -14.32 -6.29 -13.65
CA ALA A 157 -14.75 -5.39 -14.71
C ALA A 157 -13.60 -4.73 -15.47
N LEU A 158 -12.39 -4.71 -14.91
CA LEU A 158 -11.21 -4.05 -15.46
C LEU A 158 -9.99 -4.99 -15.43
N PRO A 159 -10.02 -6.11 -16.20
CA PRO A 159 -8.94 -7.11 -16.18
C PRO A 159 -7.58 -6.56 -16.65
N GLN A 160 -7.57 -5.43 -17.34
CA GLN A 160 -6.37 -4.73 -17.79
C GLN A 160 -5.70 -3.88 -16.71
N LEU A 161 -6.41 -3.56 -15.61
CA LEU A 161 -5.88 -2.80 -14.48
C LEU A 161 -5.32 -3.77 -13.45
N THR A 162 -4.07 -3.55 -13.03
CA THR A 162 -3.54 -4.24 -11.85
C THR A 162 -4.04 -3.55 -10.58
N PHE A 163 -4.74 -4.32 -9.75
CA PHE A 163 -5.22 -3.87 -8.45
C PHE A 163 -4.30 -4.39 -7.35
N VAL A 164 -3.82 -3.49 -6.49
CA VAL A 164 -2.96 -3.81 -5.35
C VAL A 164 -3.77 -3.65 -4.08
N LEU A 165 -4.11 -4.76 -3.42
CA LEU A 165 -4.80 -4.72 -2.13
C LEU A 165 -3.85 -4.20 -1.04
N ASP A 166 -4.14 -3.04 -0.47
CA ASP A 166 -3.40 -2.51 0.67
C ASP A 166 -3.76 -3.29 1.95
N HIS A 167 -2.76 -3.51 2.80
CA HIS A 167 -2.90 -4.01 4.17
C HIS A 167 -3.73 -5.29 4.33
N LEU A 168 -3.63 -6.22 3.38
CA LEU A 168 -4.44 -7.45 3.35
C LEU A 168 -5.96 -7.18 3.38
N GLY A 169 -6.42 -5.99 2.98
CA GLY A 169 -7.83 -5.59 3.10
C GLY A 169 -8.29 -5.36 4.54
N LYS A 170 -7.36 -4.97 5.42
CA LYS A 170 -7.59 -4.63 6.84
C LYS A 170 -8.32 -5.73 7.61
N PRO A 171 -7.71 -6.93 7.74
CA PRO A 171 -8.30 -8.03 8.49
C PRO A 171 -8.68 -7.61 9.92
N PRO A 172 -9.78 -8.12 10.50
CA PRO A 172 -10.23 -7.69 11.82
C PRO A 172 -9.46 -8.38 12.96
N VAL A 173 -8.13 -8.18 12.98
CA VAL A 173 -7.18 -8.88 13.87
C VAL A 173 -7.55 -8.73 15.34
N ALA A 174 -7.96 -7.53 15.77
CA ALA A 174 -8.39 -7.27 17.15
C ALA A 174 -9.50 -8.20 17.64
N SER A 175 -10.44 -8.58 16.76
CA SER A 175 -11.54 -9.49 17.09
C SER A 175 -11.19 -10.98 16.95
N GLY A 176 -10.10 -11.30 16.25
CA GLY A 176 -9.76 -12.68 15.87
C GLY A 176 -10.65 -13.29 14.78
N ALA A 177 -11.62 -12.54 14.23
CA ALA A 177 -12.51 -13.05 13.19
C ALA A 177 -11.77 -13.23 11.85
N VAL A 178 -11.88 -14.40 11.24
CA VAL A 178 -11.30 -14.67 9.90
C VAL A 178 -12.34 -14.56 8.80
N GLU A 179 -13.60 -14.91 9.09
CA GLU A 179 -14.72 -14.76 8.16
C GLU A 179 -15.58 -13.55 8.53
N PRO A 180 -16.20 -12.86 7.55
CA PRO A 180 -16.23 -13.17 6.11
C PRO A 180 -15.01 -12.63 5.31
N TRP A 181 -14.06 -11.97 5.98
CA TRP A 181 -12.88 -11.36 5.34
C TRP A 181 -12.14 -12.36 4.43
N ALA A 182 -11.83 -13.56 4.92
CA ALA A 182 -11.10 -14.57 4.16
C ALA A 182 -11.86 -15.04 2.91
N THR A 183 -13.19 -15.12 2.95
CA THR A 183 -14.01 -15.38 1.78
C THR A 183 -13.83 -14.32 0.70
N HIS A 184 -13.82 -13.04 1.07
CA HIS A 184 -13.59 -11.97 0.11
C HIS A 184 -12.16 -11.91 -0.42
N ILE A 185 -11.17 -12.23 0.43
CA ILE A 185 -9.77 -12.36 0.00
C ILE A 185 -9.61 -13.45 -1.05
N ARG A 186 -10.19 -14.64 -0.85
CA ARG A 186 -10.14 -15.72 -1.83
C ARG A 186 -10.85 -15.36 -3.13
N ALA A 187 -11.96 -14.63 -3.06
CA ALA A 187 -12.66 -14.14 -4.24
C ALA A 187 -11.81 -13.15 -5.04
N LEU A 188 -11.17 -12.19 -4.36
CA LEU A 188 -10.28 -11.23 -5.00
C LEU A 188 -9.05 -11.91 -5.61
N SER A 189 -8.39 -12.80 -4.85
CA SER A 189 -7.17 -13.47 -5.29
C SER A 189 -7.39 -14.45 -6.44
N ALA A 190 -8.62 -14.89 -6.69
CA ALA A 190 -8.97 -15.69 -7.86
C ALA A 190 -8.78 -14.91 -9.18
N LEU A 191 -8.78 -13.57 -9.12
CA LEU A 191 -8.57 -12.69 -10.26
C LEU A 191 -7.07 -12.50 -10.51
N PRO A 192 -6.56 -12.75 -11.73
CA PRO A 192 -5.13 -12.75 -12.02
C PRO A 192 -4.50 -11.34 -11.99
N ASN A 193 -5.31 -10.29 -12.14
CA ASN A 193 -4.90 -8.89 -12.10
C ASN A 193 -4.88 -8.30 -10.68
N THR A 194 -4.95 -9.13 -9.64
CA THR A 194 -4.89 -8.69 -8.24
C THR A 194 -3.62 -9.18 -7.55
N VAL A 195 -3.02 -8.32 -6.75
CA VAL A 195 -1.88 -8.60 -5.87
C VAL A 195 -2.15 -8.00 -4.49
N CYS A 196 -1.37 -8.37 -3.48
CA CYS A 196 -1.63 -7.94 -2.09
C CYS A 196 -0.34 -7.50 -1.38
N LYS A 197 -0.42 -6.37 -0.66
CA LYS A 197 0.63 -5.95 0.25
C LYS A 197 0.48 -6.64 1.60
N VAL A 198 1.61 -7.06 2.15
CA VAL A 198 1.75 -7.57 3.51
C VAL A 198 2.28 -6.42 4.36
N SER A 199 1.36 -5.52 4.74
CA SER A 199 1.61 -4.26 5.46
C SER A 199 0.42 -3.97 6.39
N GLY A 200 0.51 -2.96 7.27
CA GLY A 200 -0.61 -2.46 8.10
C GLY A 200 -1.28 -3.46 9.05
N MET A 201 -0.84 -4.72 9.11
CA MET A 201 -1.55 -5.76 9.86
C MET A 201 -1.46 -5.58 11.38
N LEU A 202 -0.39 -4.95 11.89
CA LEU A 202 -0.22 -4.74 13.32
C LEU A 202 -1.13 -3.64 13.88
N THR A 203 -1.52 -2.66 13.06
CA THR A 203 -2.41 -1.57 13.47
C THR A 203 -3.89 -1.99 13.51
N GLU A 204 -4.24 -3.10 12.87
CA GLU A 204 -5.58 -3.71 12.95
C GLU A 204 -5.76 -4.64 14.19
N ALA A 205 -4.70 -4.84 14.97
CA ALA A 205 -4.69 -5.66 16.17
C ALA A 205 -4.85 -4.82 17.45
N ASP A 206 -5.46 -5.40 18.49
CA ASP A 206 -5.42 -4.80 19.82
C ASP A 206 -4.02 -4.96 20.41
N ARG A 207 -3.44 -3.88 20.97
CA ARG A 207 -2.12 -3.92 21.60
C ARG A 207 -2.07 -4.87 22.79
N SER A 208 -3.21 -5.18 23.42
CA SER A 208 -3.28 -6.18 24.50
C SER A 208 -2.90 -7.59 24.04
N LEU A 209 -2.96 -7.86 22.73
CA LEU A 209 -2.55 -9.14 22.13
C LEU A 209 -1.03 -9.32 22.10
N TRP A 210 -0.27 -8.24 22.34
CA TRP A 210 1.18 -8.27 22.37
C TRP A 210 1.69 -8.68 23.76
N GLY A 211 1.91 -9.99 23.96
CA GLY A 211 2.56 -10.51 25.16
C GLY A 211 4.05 -10.16 25.20
N ARG A 212 4.65 -10.08 26.39
CA ARG A 212 6.11 -9.87 26.57
C ARG A 212 6.96 -10.96 25.91
N ASP A 213 6.43 -12.19 25.84
CA ASP A 213 7.16 -13.38 25.35
C ASP A 213 6.57 -13.97 24.05
N THR A 214 5.40 -13.52 23.61
CA THR A 214 4.75 -13.90 22.34
C THR A 214 4.73 -12.69 21.40
N TRP A 215 5.93 -12.34 20.93
CA TRP A 215 6.12 -11.39 19.83
C TRP A 215 5.23 -11.82 18.62
N PRO A 216 4.60 -10.89 17.87
CA PRO A 216 3.19 -10.91 17.46
C PRO A 216 2.81 -11.90 16.35
N LEU A 217 3.60 -12.93 16.11
CA LEU A 217 3.38 -13.90 15.03
C LEU A 217 2.08 -14.68 15.22
N ALA A 218 1.77 -15.15 16.44
CA ALA A 218 0.62 -16.02 16.66
C ALA A 218 -0.74 -15.34 16.36
N PRO A 219 -1.04 -14.11 16.84
CA PRO A 219 -2.29 -13.43 16.53
C PRO A 219 -2.49 -13.12 15.04
N VAL A 220 -1.40 -12.88 14.30
CA VAL A 220 -1.47 -12.47 12.89
C VAL A 220 -1.33 -13.64 11.90
N ARG A 221 -0.88 -14.81 12.37
CA ARG A 221 -0.63 -16.01 11.54
C ARG A 221 -1.86 -16.42 10.71
N PRO A 222 -3.11 -16.45 11.22
CA PRO A 222 -4.26 -16.86 10.42
C PRO A 222 -4.50 -15.99 9.18
N TYR A 223 -4.22 -14.68 9.29
CA TYR A 223 -4.39 -13.72 8.20
C TYR A 223 -3.28 -13.85 7.16
N TRP A 224 -2.03 -14.01 7.63
CA TRP A 224 -0.89 -14.35 6.78
C TRP A 224 -1.14 -15.66 6.00
N ASP A 225 -1.51 -16.73 6.68
CA ASP A 225 -1.74 -18.03 6.03
C ASP A 225 -2.88 -17.93 5.01
N THR A 226 -3.92 -17.14 5.30
CA THR A 226 -5.01 -16.89 4.35
C THR A 226 -4.50 -16.21 3.08
N VAL A 227 -3.77 -15.10 3.17
CA VAL A 227 -3.30 -14.39 1.97
C VAL A 227 -2.20 -15.15 1.24
N LEU A 228 -1.32 -15.85 1.96
CA LEU A 228 -0.29 -16.70 1.35
C LEU A 228 -0.91 -17.83 0.53
N ASN A 229 -1.89 -18.54 1.09
CA ASN A 229 -2.59 -19.61 0.39
C ASN A 229 -3.44 -19.07 -0.80
N ALA A 230 -4.02 -17.89 -0.66
CA ALA A 230 -4.92 -17.31 -1.65
C ALA A 230 -4.20 -16.67 -2.84
N PHE A 231 -3.14 -15.88 -2.58
CA PHE A 231 -2.39 -15.17 -3.62
C PHE A 231 -1.17 -15.92 -4.11
N GLY A 232 -0.51 -16.67 -3.23
CA GLY A 232 0.82 -17.21 -3.45
C GLY A 232 1.91 -16.13 -3.33
N PRO A 233 3.17 -16.53 -3.06
CA PRO A 233 4.27 -15.58 -2.80
C PRO A 233 4.57 -14.65 -3.99
N GLY A 234 4.34 -15.10 -5.23
CA GLY A 234 4.53 -14.30 -6.45
C GLY A 234 3.53 -13.14 -6.64
N ARG A 235 2.51 -13.04 -5.80
CA ARG A 235 1.52 -11.95 -5.78
C ARG A 235 1.42 -11.24 -4.42
N LEU A 236 2.34 -11.55 -3.51
CA LEU A 236 2.51 -10.84 -2.25
C LEU A 236 3.74 -9.93 -2.32
N MET A 237 3.65 -8.77 -1.66
CA MET A 237 4.78 -7.85 -1.52
C MET A 237 4.84 -7.26 -0.10
N PHE A 238 6.04 -7.11 0.46
CA PHE A 238 6.23 -6.47 1.76
C PHE A 238 5.94 -4.96 1.71
N GLY A 239 5.34 -4.41 2.78
CA GLY A 239 5.30 -2.98 3.03
C GLY A 239 5.33 -2.67 4.53
N SER A 240 6.00 -1.59 4.95
CA SER A 240 6.15 -1.24 6.37
C SER A 240 4.94 -0.54 6.95
N ASP A 241 4.19 0.18 6.10
CA ASP A 241 3.17 1.15 6.52
C ASP A 241 3.75 2.25 7.43
N TRP A 242 5.06 2.49 7.37
CA TRP A 242 5.69 3.56 8.16
C TRP A 242 5.25 4.93 7.64
N PRO A 243 5.00 5.92 8.51
CA PRO A 243 5.07 5.88 9.96
C PRO A 243 3.76 5.44 10.62
N ALA A 244 2.69 5.19 9.85
CA ALA A 244 1.38 4.81 10.36
C ALA A 244 1.41 3.53 11.22
N CYS A 245 2.39 2.66 11.01
CA CYS A 245 2.61 1.46 11.83
C CYS A 245 3.12 1.74 13.26
N THR A 246 3.72 2.92 13.51
CA THR A 246 4.44 3.22 14.77
C THR A 246 3.61 3.19 16.06
N PRO A 247 2.27 3.42 16.06
CA PRO A 247 1.45 3.17 17.25
C PRO A 247 1.42 1.69 17.66
N ALA A 248 1.61 0.77 16.71
CA ALA A 248 1.59 -0.68 16.94
C ALA A 248 2.99 -1.31 17.04
N GLY A 249 3.98 -0.79 16.32
CA GLY A 249 5.37 -1.25 16.39
C GLY A 249 6.33 -0.42 15.53
N THR A 250 7.63 -0.48 15.83
CA THR A 250 8.66 0.21 15.04
C THR A 250 8.81 -0.39 13.64
N TYR A 251 9.48 0.33 12.74
CA TYR A 251 9.79 -0.17 11.39
C TYR A 251 10.47 -1.54 11.44
N ALA A 252 11.53 -1.66 12.25
CA ALA A 252 12.28 -2.90 12.41
C ALA A 252 11.39 -4.05 12.95
N GLN A 253 10.48 -3.73 13.87
CA GLN A 253 9.53 -4.69 14.43
C GLN A 253 8.57 -5.22 13.36
N VAL A 254 7.99 -4.34 12.52
CA VAL A 254 7.14 -4.74 11.39
C VAL A 254 7.91 -5.64 10.42
N ALA A 255 9.12 -5.23 10.02
CA ALA A 255 9.96 -6.02 9.11
C ALA A 255 10.30 -7.41 9.70
N GLN A 256 10.62 -7.49 10.99
CA GLN A 256 10.89 -8.75 11.68
C GLN A 256 9.67 -9.67 11.72
N VAL A 257 8.47 -9.12 11.88
CA VAL A 257 7.22 -9.89 11.86
C VAL A 257 7.01 -10.54 10.50
N VAL A 258 7.10 -9.76 9.41
CA VAL A 258 6.91 -10.31 8.05
C VAL A 258 8.00 -11.33 7.72
N ARG A 259 9.26 -11.06 8.09
CA ARG A 259 10.35 -12.05 7.95
C ARG A 259 10.10 -13.32 8.78
N GLY A 260 9.51 -13.19 9.96
CA GLY A 260 9.13 -14.31 10.81
C GLY A 260 8.01 -15.17 10.21
N LEU A 261 6.99 -14.55 9.64
CA LEU A 261 5.89 -15.23 8.93
C LEU A 261 6.38 -15.94 7.66
N ALA A 262 7.32 -15.33 6.95
CA ALA A 262 7.93 -15.85 5.73
C ALA A 262 9.09 -16.84 5.98
N ARG A 263 9.31 -17.29 7.22
CA ARG A 263 10.43 -18.18 7.58
C ARG A 263 10.39 -19.50 6.81
N ASP A 264 9.19 -20.04 6.63
CA ASP A 264 8.96 -21.37 6.03
C ASP A 264 8.99 -21.33 4.49
N LEU A 265 9.03 -20.14 3.88
CA LEU A 265 9.16 -19.98 2.44
C LEU A 265 10.58 -20.38 1.96
N THR A 266 10.69 -20.79 0.70
CA THR A 266 11.98 -21.00 0.03
C THR A 266 12.72 -19.68 -0.22
N GLY A 267 13.98 -19.75 -0.64
CA GLY A 267 14.75 -18.56 -1.03
C GLY A 267 14.05 -17.75 -2.14
N ASP A 268 13.55 -18.43 -3.17
CA ASP A 268 12.91 -17.82 -4.33
C ASP A 268 11.57 -17.18 -3.96
N GLU A 269 10.76 -17.85 -3.12
CA GLU A 269 9.49 -17.31 -2.64
C GLU A 269 9.68 -16.07 -1.75
N ARG A 270 10.73 -16.06 -0.92
CA ARG A 270 11.10 -14.84 -0.18
C ARG A 270 11.55 -13.74 -1.12
N ALA A 271 12.31 -14.05 -2.18
CA ALA A 271 12.70 -13.05 -3.18
C ALA A 271 11.49 -12.47 -3.92
N GLN A 272 10.45 -13.27 -4.17
CA GLN A 272 9.16 -12.75 -4.68
C GLN A 272 8.53 -11.75 -3.70
N LEU A 273 8.35 -12.17 -2.45
CA LEU A 273 7.70 -11.36 -1.41
C LEU A 273 8.43 -10.04 -1.11
N PHE A 274 9.76 -10.08 -1.02
CA PHE A 274 10.55 -8.94 -0.58
C PHE A 274 11.06 -8.05 -1.71
N ASP A 275 10.97 -8.47 -2.97
CA ASP A 275 11.52 -7.71 -4.10
C ASP A 275 10.72 -7.89 -5.39
N ALA A 276 10.75 -9.09 -5.98
CA ALA A 276 10.37 -9.27 -7.37
C ALA A 276 8.91 -8.93 -7.65
N THR A 277 7.98 -9.17 -6.71
CA THR A 277 6.57 -8.80 -6.87
C THR A 277 6.42 -7.28 -6.95
N ALA A 278 6.99 -6.52 -6.01
CA ALA A 278 6.89 -5.06 -6.02
C ALA A 278 7.61 -4.44 -7.23
N THR A 279 8.81 -4.93 -7.54
CA THR A 279 9.61 -4.47 -8.67
C THR A 279 8.87 -4.67 -10.00
N ARG A 280 8.22 -5.83 -10.19
CA ARG A 280 7.43 -6.13 -11.40
C ARG A 280 6.14 -5.31 -11.45
N VAL A 281 5.38 -5.25 -10.35
CA VAL A 281 4.06 -4.61 -10.32
C VAL A 281 4.17 -3.10 -10.53
N TYR A 282 5.12 -2.44 -9.87
CA TYR A 282 5.30 -0.99 -9.98
C TYR A 282 6.33 -0.58 -11.05
N GLY A 283 6.94 -1.53 -11.76
CA GLY A 283 7.95 -1.23 -12.78
C GLY A 283 9.16 -0.46 -12.20
N LEU A 284 9.71 -0.91 -11.08
CA LEU A 284 10.78 -0.24 -10.32
C LEU A 284 12.17 -0.43 -10.96
N GLY A 285 12.27 -0.58 -12.28
CA GLY A 285 13.55 -0.63 -12.98
C GLY A 285 14.37 0.64 -12.75
N THR A 286 15.70 0.56 -12.89
CA THR A 286 16.55 1.76 -12.85
C THR A 286 16.13 2.70 -13.98
N CYS A 287 15.45 3.80 -13.67
CA CYS A 287 15.46 4.95 -14.56
C CYS A 287 16.91 5.38 -14.68
N ALA A 288 17.49 5.28 -15.89
CA ALA A 288 18.74 5.96 -16.15
C ALA A 288 18.53 7.46 -15.84
N PRO A 289 19.42 8.13 -15.10
CA PRO A 289 19.38 9.58 -15.02
C PRO A 289 19.42 10.13 -16.45
N GLY A 290 18.53 11.09 -16.72
CA GLY A 290 18.14 11.53 -18.06
C GLY A 290 19.28 11.67 -19.07
N GLN A 291 18.98 11.22 -20.30
CA GLN A 291 19.55 11.82 -21.51
C GLN A 291 18.79 13.12 -21.81
#